data_AF-A0A534C218-F1
#
_entry.id   AF-A0A534C218-F1
#
_cell.length_a   1.000
_cell.length_b   1.000
_cell.length_c   1.000
_cell.angle_alpha   90.00
_cell.angle_beta   90.00
_cell.angle_gamma   90.00
#
_symmetry.space_group_name_H-M   'P 1'
#
loop_
_entity.id
_entity.type
_entity.pdbx_description
1 polymer ?
#
loop_
_entity_poly.entity_id
_entity_poly.type
_entity_poly.pdbx_seq_one_letter_code
_entity_poly.pdbx_strand_id
1 'polypeptide(L)'
;MRILEQIKAVNSTFASASLPVNATNRAQDQNQVFVPMFRPDPKIQARWYGNLKQYQLVNSGGSVVLGDAKGQAAINPLTGFPAPCAKSFWTTGSADLTNYPNGYWNFGQSVNASGMWNTTMESQSAKGTCPTTSNSPYDDNPDGPLVEKGGVAEGIRKGNNPAITNSSPTWSPSQRNVLTASSQNSLVPLTTASTGLPTSLVNWILGQDVQDENGNGKGNNGVSSTETRPSVHGDEIHSRPLPVDYGSGTVRVFYGSNDGTLRAVDGSSGQELWAFVPPEFYTPAPAAYTPGATPATTPTGLERLMWSGMIDTLQNQISPIIAYFGSPAGVTPTPLPKGYYYDGSIGLYESALNAQGVPGAVWIYPTMRRGGRMLYGLDVTNVSTPGLLWKFGCPNLGNDTNCVPSSGANPTSIGQTWSMPSVAGAVLGHSSPVIVVGGGYDGCEDSNMPNPACPTPQKGAGVYVLDAQTGTQLAFFTTTRSVAADVALISIATVGVVDHAYAADTGGNIYRIDFAANSAQWVMNRIAYTNGSGRKFLFAPSLLAAPGNQVYVAIGS
;
A
#
# COMPACT_ATOMS: atom_id res chain seq x y z
N MET A 1 -14.20 -25.26 16.09
CA MET A 1 -14.03 -24.19 15.10
C MET A 1 -12.64 -23.56 15.26
N ARG A 2 -11.53 -24.32 15.08
CA ARG A 2 -10.14 -23.80 15.18
C ARG A 2 -9.29 -24.08 13.92
N ILE A 3 -9.79 -24.92 13.01
CA ILE A 3 -9.06 -25.36 11.80
C ILE A 3 -9.10 -24.29 10.69
N LEU A 4 -10.20 -23.54 10.57
CA LEU A 4 -10.29 -22.41 9.63
C LEU A 4 -9.46 -21.19 10.07
N GLU A 5 -9.08 -21.11 11.36
CA GLU A 5 -8.24 -20.04 11.93
C GLU A 5 -6.75 -20.28 11.59
N GLN A 6 -6.28 -21.53 11.69
CA GLN A 6 -4.88 -21.89 11.37
C GLN A 6 -4.56 -21.85 9.88
N ILE A 7 -5.53 -22.10 8.99
CA ILE A 7 -5.31 -22.05 7.53
C ILE A 7 -5.11 -20.61 7.02
N LYS A 8 -5.55 -19.59 7.78
CA LYS A 8 -5.49 -18.18 7.34
C LYS A 8 -4.26 -17.41 7.79
N ALA A 9 -3.50 -17.88 8.77
CA ALA A 9 -2.35 -17.18 9.35
C ALA A 9 -0.99 -17.62 8.76
N VAL A 10 -0.97 -17.91 7.46
CA VAL A 10 0.25 -18.26 6.73
C VAL A 10 0.88 -17.01 6.12
N ASN A 11 2.21 -16.93 6.13
CA ASN A 11 2.94 -15.94 5.34
C ASN A 11 2.55 -16.09 3.88
N SER A 12 2.19 -14.99 3.23
CA SER A 12 1.74 -15.02 1.84
C SER A 12 2.23 -13.82 1.03
N THR A 13 2.15 -13.99 -0.29
CA THR A 13 2.42 -12.98 -1.32
C THR A 13 1.31 -13.10 -2.36
N PHE A 14 0.33 -12.18 -2.33
CA PHE A 14 -0.75 -12.13 -3.35
C PHE A 14 -0.65 -10.91 -4.27
N ALA A 15 0.28 -10.00 -3.98
CA ALA A 15 0.55 -8.83 -4.80
C ALA A 15 1.55 -9.16 -5.92
N SER A 16 1.41 -8.49 -7.06
CA SER A 16 2.29 -8.71 -8.21
C SER A 16 3.72 -8.30 -7.85
N ALA A 17 4.68 -9.22 -8.01
CA ALA A 17 6.08 -8.86 -8.00
C ALA A 17 6.35 -7.80 -9.07
N SER A 18 7.14 -6.79 -8.74
CA SER A 18 7.51 -5.73 -9.69
C SER A 18 9.01 -5.75 -9.97
N LEU A 19 9.33 -5.41 -11.21
CA LEU A 19 10.68 -5.19 -11.70
C LEU A 19 10.85 -3.70 -11.96
N PRO A 20 12.02 -3.10 -11.67
CA PRO A 20 12.37 -1.77 -12.16
C PRO A 20 12.05 -1.63 -13.63
N VAL A 21 11.22 -0.64 -13.96
CA VAL A 21 10.94 -0.31 -15.35
C VAL A 21 11.77 0.92 -15.67
N ASN A 22 12.76 0.77 -16.55
CA ASN A 22 13.53 1.90 -17.06
C ASN A 22 12.87 2.41 -18.35
N ALA A 23 12.39 3.66 -18.35
CA ALA A 23 11.75 4.27 -19.52
C ALA A 23 12.74 4.64 -20.65
N THR A 24 14.03 4.70 -20.34
CA THR A 24 15.10 5.19 -21.22
C THR A 24 15.80 4.09 -21.99
N ASN A 25 15.76 2.87 -21.47
CA ASN A 25 16.27 1.68 -22.13
C ASN A 25 15.48 0.50 -21.61
N ARG A 26 14.46 0.04 -22.36
CA ARG A 26 13.67 -1.16 -22.00
C ARG A 26 14.53 -2.43 -21.88
N ALA A 27 15.83 -2.34 -22.16
CA ALA A 27 16.86 -3.37 -22.10
C ALA A 27 17.92 -3.18 -20.99
N GLN A 28 17.85 -2.15 -20.13
CA GLN A 28 18.73 -2.05 -18.95
C GLN A 28 18.05 -2.67 -17.73
N ASP A 29 18.63 -3.79 -17.32
CA ASP A 29 18.19 -4.71 -16.28
C ASP A 29 18.94 -4.40 -14.97
N GLN A 30 18.26 -3.82 -13.98
CA GLN A 30 18.83 -3.71 -12.63
C GLN A 30 18.74 -5.05 -11.86
N ASN A 31 18.11 -6.07 -12.45
CA ASN A 31 17.89 -7.40 -11.90
C ASN A 31 17.39 -7.37 -10.43
N GLN A 32 16.48 -6.44 -10.13
CA GLN A 32 15.87 -6.30 -8.81
C GLN A 32 14.42 -6.74 -8.91
N VAL A 33 13.99 -7.62 -8.01
CA VAL A 33 12.61 -8.10 -7.92
C VAL A 33 12.09 -7.71 -6.54
N PHE A 34 11.08 -6.85 -6.49
CA PHE A 34 10.46 -6.43 -5.24
C PHE A 34 9.23 -7.29 -4.96
N VAL A 35 9.27 -7.99 -3.83
CA VAL A 35 8.26 -8.95 -3.41
C VAL A 35 7.58 -8.42 -2.15
N PRO A 36 6.36 -7.87 -2.27
CA PRO A 36 5.54 -7.50 -1.13
C PRO A 36 5.07 -8.77 -0.41
N MET A 37 5.09 -8.74 0.92
CA MET A 37 4.71 -9.87 1.75
C MET A 37 3.74 -9.43 2.84
N PHE A 38 2.88 -10.35 3.26
CA PHE A 38 2.03 -10.14 4.42
C PHE A 38 1.66 -11.43 5.14
N ARG A 39 1.30 -11.32 6.41
CA ARG A 39 0.75 -12.42 7.21
C ARG A 39 -0.46 -11.95 7.98
N PRO A 40 -1.65 -12.55 7.75
CA PRO A 40 -2.81 -12.29 8.57
C PRO A 40 -2.55 -12.66 10.03
N ASP A 41 -3.13 -11.88 10.93
CA ASP A 41 -3.02 -12.16 12.36
C ASP A 41 -3.82 -13.43 12.74
N PRO A 42 -3.22 -14.41 13.46
CA PRO A 42 -3.87 -15.67 13.82
C PRO A 42 -5.06 -15.51 14.77
N LYS A 43 -5.17 -14.37 15.47
CA LYS A 43 -6.28 -14.01 16.35
C LYS A 43 -7.24 -13.02 15.71
N ILE A 44 -7.23 -12.91 14.38
CA ILE A 44 -8.22 -12.14 13.63
C ILE A 44 -8.12 -10.64 13.96
N GLN A 45 -6.93 -10.15 14.32
CA GLN A 45 -6.74 -8.75 14.69
C GLN A 45 -6.57 -7.83 13.49
N ALA A 46 -6.82 -6.54 13.69
CA ALA A 46 -6.82 -5.55 12.62
C ALA A 46 -5.43 -5.32 12.01
N ARG A 47 -4.39 -5.36 12.85
CA ARG A 47 -2.99 -5.19 12.44
C ARG A 47 -2.39 -6.49 11.95
N TRP A 48 -2.06 -6.55 10.67
CA TRP A 48 -1.34 -7.67 10.08
C TRP A 48 0.09 -7.23 9.78
N TYR A 49 1.02 -8.19 9.86
CA TYR A 49 2.40 -7.92 9.50
C TYR A 49 2.54 -7.83 7.99
N GLY A 50 3.39 -6.95 7.51
CA GLY A 50 3.86 -6.95 6.14
C GLY A 50 5.32 -6.54 6.01
N ASN A 51 5.84 -6.67 4.80
CA ASN A 51 7.24 -6.40 4.51
C ASN A 51 7.46 -6.34 2.99
N LEU A 52 8.42 -5.53 2.56
CA LEU A 52 8.93 -5.53 1.20
C LEU A 52 10.31 -6.15 1.19
N LYS A 53 10.49 -7.17 0.34
CA LYS A 53 11.77 -7.87 0.17
C LYS A 53 12.29 -7.73 -1.25
N GLN A 54 13.60 -7.59 -1.38
CA GLN A 54 14.26 -7.60 -2.69
C GLN A 54 14.95 -8.94 -2.94
N TYR A 55 14.78 -9.42 -4.17
CA TYR A 55 15.41 -10.60 -4.76
C TYR A 55 15.97 -10.22 -6.15
N GLN A 56 16.49 -11.20 -6.88
CA GLN A 56 16.98 -11.05 -8.24
C GLN A 56 16.52 -12.22 -9.11
N LEU A 57 16.68 -12.15 -10.43
CA LEU A 57 16.57 -13.31 -11.31
C LEU A 57 17.95 -13.95 -11.48
N VAL A 58 18.03 -15.28 -11.40
CA VAL A 58 19.25 -16.06 -11.62
C VAL A 58 19.00 -17.19 -12.60
N ASN A 59 20.04 -17.61 -13.31
CA ASN A 59 20.00 -18.85 -14.07
C ASN A 59 20.38 -20.01 -13.15
N SER A 60 19.44 -20.93 -12.91
CA SER A 60 19.68 -22.17 -12.19
C SER A 60 19.39 -23.35 -13.11
N GLY A 61 20.44 -24.05 -13.53
CA GLY A 61 20.31 -25.25 -14.37
C GLY A 61 19.67 -25.02 -15.74
N GLY A 62 19.82 -23.83 -16.34
CA GLY A 62 19.24 -23.48 -17.64
C GLY A 62 17.84 -22.85 -17.56
N SER A 63 17.29 -22.66 -16.36
CA SER A 63 16.01 -21.97 -16.14
C SER A 63 16.22 -20.66 -15.39
N VAL A 64 15.52 -19.61 -15.82
CA VAL A 64 15.47 -18.33 -15.09
C VAL A 64 14.52 -18.50 -13.90
N VAL A 65 15.06 -18.35 -12.69
CA VAL A 65 14.32 -18.48 -11.43
C VAL A 65 14.60 -17.29 -10.52
N LEU A 66 13.76 -17.09 -9.51
CA LEU A 66 14.05 -16.09 -8.47
C LEU A 66 15.25 -16.56 -7.64
N GLY A 67 16.26 -15.72 -7.52
CA GLY A 67 17.48 -15.92 -6.76
C GLY A 67 17.54 -15.03 -5.52
N ASP A 68 18.16 -15.56 -4.48
CA ASP A 68 18.41 -14.87 -3.23
C ASP A 68 19.68 -14.00 -3.32
N ALA A 69 20.00 -13.28 -2.25
CA ALA A 69 21.17 -12.41 -2.17
C ALA A 69 22.52 -13.16 -2.27
N LYS A 70 22.52 -14.49 -2.16
CA LYS A 70 23.69 -15.37 -2.32
C LYS A 70 23.77 -15.99 -3.72
N GLY A 71 22.87 -15.60 -4.63
CA GLY A 71 22.78 -16.15 -5.98
C GLY A 71 22.23 -17.57 -6.04
N GLN A 72 21.57 -18.05 -4.98
CA GLN A 72 20.94 -19.37 -4.93
C GLN A 72 19.45 -19.27 -5.27
N ALA A 73 18.84 -20.35 -5.75
CA ALA A 73 17.40 -20.38 -5.99
C ALA A 73 16.63 -20.05 -4.68
N ALA A 74 15.82 -19.01 -4.71
CA ALA A 74 15.15 -18.47 -3.54
C ALA A 74 13.86 -19.21 -3.20
N ILE A 75 13.21 -19.89 -4.16
CA ILE A 75 11.86 -20.45 -3.99
C ILE A 75 11.90 -21.93 -3.64
N ASN A 76 11.11 -22.32 -2.65
CA ASN A 76 10.81 -23.72 -2.36
C ASN A 76 9.78 -24.25 -3.38
N PRO A 77 10.12 -25.26 -4.18
CA PRO A 77 9.25 -25.77 -5.24
C PRO A 77 7.97 -26.44 -4.71
N LEU A 78 7.93 -26.87 -3.45
CA LEU A 78 6.76 -27.51 -2.84
C LEU A 78 5.72 -26.49 -2.36
N THR A 79 6.17 -25.31 -1.93
CA THR A 79 5.30 -24.31 -1.30
C THR A 79 5.09 -23.06 -2.16
N GLY A 80 5.97 -22.80 -3.14
CA GLY A 80 5.97 -21.58 -3.93
C GLY A 80 6.47 -20.34 -3.19
N PHE A 81 6.81 -20.46 -1.90
CA PHE A 81 7.34 -19.39 -1.07
C PHE A 81 8.87 -19.40 -1.01
N PRO A 82 9.52 -18.32 -0.53
CA PRO A 82 10.94 -18.34 -0.26
C PRO A 82 11.35 -19.55 0.60
N ALA A 83 12.46 -20.20 0.25
CA ALA A 83 13.00 -21.32 0.98
C ALA A 83 13.41 -20.89 2.40
N PRO A 84 13.38 -21.80 3.40
CA PRO A 84 13.72 -21.46 4.78
C PRO A 84 15.07 -20.76 4.97
N CYS A 85 16.04 -21.06 4.12
CA CYS A 85 17.39 -20.49 4.15
C CYS A 85 17.64 -19.37 3.13
N ALA A 86 16.64 -19.03 2.32
CA ALA A 86 16.76 -17.94 1.35
C ALA A 86 16.99 -16.62 2.10
N LYS A 87 17.91 -15.81 1.57
CA LYS A 87 18.23 -14.49 2.13
C LYS A 87 17.82 -13.39 1.15
N SER A 88 16.89 -12.50 1.53
CA SER A 88 16.61 -11.30 0.73
C SER A 88 17.75 -10.26 0.81
N PHE A 89 17.87 -9.38 -0.19
CA PHE A 89 19.02 -8.48 -0.36
C PHE A 89 19.31 -7.55 0.81
N TRP A 90 18.26 -7.01 1.44
CA TRP A 90 18.40 -6.08 2.55
C TRP A 90 18.59 -6.75 3.90
N THR A 91 18.42 -8.08 3.97
CA THR A 91 18.44 -8.80 5.25
C THR A 91 19.83 -8.81 5.87
N THR A 92 19.91 -8.49 7.17
CA THR A 92 21.14 -8.62 7.95
C THR A 92 20.94 -9.35 9.26
N GLY A 93 22.06 -9.62 9.95
CA GLY A 93 22.01 -10.19 11.29
C GLY A 93 21.35 -9.22 12.26
N SER A 94 20.46 -9.72 13.10
CA SER A 94 19.83 -8.91 14.15
C SER A 94 20.29 -9.27 15.57
N ALA A 95 21.14 -10.27 15.71
CA ALA A 95 21.84 -10.51 16.96
C ALA A 95 22.79 -9.35 17.30
N ASP A 96 22.61 -8.78 18.48
CA ASP A 96 23.45 -7.73 19.07
C ASP A 96 23.72 -8.11 20.53
N LEU A 97 24.99 -8.18 20.93
CA LEU A 97 25.40 -8.52 22.30
C LEU A 97 24.80 -7.60 23.36
N THR A 98 24.41 -6.38 22.99
CA THR A 98 23.88 -5.37 23.90
C THR A 98 22.37 -5.51 24.11
N ASN A 99 21.61 -5.62 23.03
CA ASN A 99 20.15 -5.55 23.09
C ASN A 99 19.46 -6.90 22.81
N TYR A 100 19.99 -7.69 21.86
CA TYR A 100 19.35 -8.93 21.39
C TYR A 100 20.40 -10.02 21.13
N PRO A 101 21.07 -10.56 22.17
CA PRO A 101 22.21 -11.48 22.00
C PRO A 101 21.85 -12.78 21.28
N ASN A 102 20.57 -13.13 21.26
CA ASN A 102 20.03 -14.34 20.64
C ASN A 102 19.16 -14.04 19.40
N GLY A 103 19.32 -12.87 18.79
CA GLY A 103 18.48 -12.37 17.68
C GLY A 103 17.27 -11.57 18.17
N TYR A 104 16.81 -10.61 17.34
CA TYR A 104 15.76 -9.66 17.71
C TYR A 104 14.47 -10.36 18.16
N TRP A 105 14.05 -11.42 17.49
CA TRP A 105 12.75 -12.06 17.70
C TRP A 105 12.69 -13.01 18.90
N ASN A 106 13.74 -13.08 19.73
CA ASN A 106 13.76 -13.96 20.90
C ASN A 106 13.11 -13.29 22.11
N PHE A 107 11.77 -13.17 22.10
CA PHE A 107 11.00 -12.57 23.18
C PHE A 107 10.61 -13.56 24.30
N GLY A 108 11.00 -14.84 24.19
CA GLY A 108 10.53 -15.92 25.06
C GLY A 108 10.87 -15.81 26.56
N GLN A 109 11.63 -14.79 26.96
CA GLN A 109 11.94 -14.46 28.36
C GLN A 109 11.32 -13.14 28.83
N SER A 110 10.61 -12.43 27.94
CA SER A 110 10.08 -11.09 28.17
C SER A 110 8.62 -11.15 28.61
N VAL A 111 8.34 -10.68 29.83
CA VAL A 111 6.98 -10.41 30.30
C VAL A 111 6.69 -8.93 30.10
N ASN A 112 5.67 -8.61 29.29
CA ASN A 112 5.18 -7.23 29.20
C ASN A 112 4.86 -6.73 30.61
N ALA A 113 5.32 -5.53 30.95
CA ALA A 113 5.18 -4.97 32.31
C ALA A 113 3.72 -4.89 32.80
N SER A 114 2.74 -4.90 31.88
CA SER A 114 1.31 -4.95 32.16
C SER A 114 0.65 -6.32 31.91
N GLY A 115 1.37 -7.28 31.33
CA GLY A 115 0.83 -8.59 30.94
C GLY A 115 -0.19 -8.53 29.80
N MET A 116 -0.34 -7.38 29.13
CA MET A 116 -1.43 -7.11 28.18
C MET A 116 -1.10 -7.49 26.72
N TRP A 117 0.16 -7.81 26.39
CA TRP A 117 0.59 -8.23 25.04
C TRP A 117 1.07 -9.69 25.02
N ASN A 118 0.85 -10.42 23.91
CA ASN A 118 1.22 -11.85 23.78
C ASN A 118 2.55 -12.09 23.05
N THR A 119 3.66 -11.64 23.64
CA THR A 119 5.03 -11.69 23.10
C THR A 119 5.48 -13.08 22.61
N THR A 120 4.96 -14.14 23.25
CA THR A 120 5.31 -15.53 22.96
C THR A 120 4.87 -15.96 21.57
N MET A 121 3.69 -15.51 21.11
CA MET A 121 3.21 -15.88 19.78
C MET A 121 3.96 -15.17 18.65
N GLU A 122 4.32 -13.90 18.80
CA GLU A 122 5.12 -13.20 17.79
C GLU A 122 6.49 -13.85 17.64
N SER A 123 7.15 -14.18 18.76
CA SER A 123 8.43 -14.89 18.75
C SER A 123 8.33 -16.26 18.05
N GLN A 124 7.25 -17.00 18.27
CA GLN A 124 7.00 -18.27 17.58
C GLN A 124 6.75 -18.10 16.08
N SER A 125 6.00 -17.05 15.69
CA SER A 125 5.68 -16.76 14.28
C SER A 125 6.92 -16.33 13.49
N ALA A 126 7.83 -15.60 14.13
CA ALA A 126 9.08 -15.15 13.53
C ALA A 126 10.26 -16.16 13.67
N LYS A 127 10.04 -17.34 14.24
CA LYS A 127 11.10 -18.35 14.41
C LYS A 127 11.48 -19.01 13.08
N GLY A 128 12.71 -18.81 12.64
CA GLY A 128 13.27 -19.41 11.43
C GLY A 128 13.38 -20.93 11.50
N THR A 129 13.24 -21.58 10.35
CA THR A 129 13.33 -23.04 10.19
C THR A 129 14.52 -23.49 9.35
N CYS A 130 15.45 -22.59 9.01
CA CYS A 130 16.67 -22.95 8.29
C CYS A 130 17.55 -23.88 9.16
N PRO A 131 17.86 -25.11 8.71
CA PRO A 131 18.54 -26.10 9.55
C PRO A 131 20.06 -25.88 9.70
N THR A 132 20.67 -24.96 8.92
CA THR A 132 22.14 -24.90 8.75
C THR A 132 22.77 -23.56 9.12
N THR A 133 22.11 -22.74 9.95
CA THR A 133 22.64 -21.41 10.27
C THR A 133 23.48 -21.43 11.53
N SER A 134 24.65 -20.78 11.49
CA SER A 134 25.41 -20.39 12.69
C SER A 134 24.64 -19.40 13.57
N ASN A 135 23.59 -18.78 13.02
CA ASN A 135 22.75 -17.80 13.68
C ASN A 135 21.60 -18.47 14.43
N SER A 136 21.16 -17.83 15.52
CA SER A 136 19.93 -18.18 16.23
C SER A 136 18.73 -18.22 15.26
N PRO A 137 17.74 -19.11 15.44
CA PRO A 137 16.52 -19.11 14.64
C PRO A 137 15.70 -17.82 14.77
N TYR A 138 15.96 -17.01 15.81
CA TYR A 138 15.32 -15.71 16.04
C TYR A 138 16.08 -14.52 15.44
N ASP A 139 17.23 -14.76 14.82
CA ASP A 139 17.98 -13.74 14.07
C ASP A 139 17.32 -13.50 12.71
N ASP A 140 17.21 -12.25 12.24
CA ASP A 140 16.63 -11.90 10.95
C ASP A 140 17.32 -12.59 9.76
N ASN A 141 18.60 -12.99 9.87
CA ASN A 141 19.36 -13.66 8.82
C ASN A 141 19.52 -15.18 9.04
N PRO A 142 19.05 -16.04 8.10
CA PRO A 142 18.26 -15.73 6.92
C PRO A 142 16.80 -15.46 7.28
N ASP A 143 16.14 -14.66 6.45
CA ASP A 143 14.77 -14.22 6.65
C ASP A 143 13.76 -15.21 6.07
N GLY A 144 14.12 -15.91 4.99
CA GLY A 144 13.30 -16.97 4.40
C GLY A 144 11.85 -16.52 4.12
N PRO A 145 10.86 -17.41 4.31
CA PRO A 145 9.46 -17.09 4.02
C PRO A 145 8.78 -16.20 5.08
N LEU A 146 9.49 -15.81 6.13
CA LEU A 146 8.89 -15.13 7.28
C LEU A 146 8.73 -13.64 6.97
N VAL A 147 7.50 -13.13 7.06
CA VAL A 147 7.16 -11.74 6.77
C VAL A 147 7.83 -10.80 7.74
N GLU A 148 7.84 -11.17 9.02
CA GLU A 148 8.44 -10.41 10.11
C GLU A 148 9.91 -10.10 9.86
N LYS A 149 10.64 -11.04 9.25
CA LYS A 149 12.10 -10.99 9.17
C LYS A 149 12.61 -10.30 7.92
N GLY A 150 13.73 -9.61 8.06
CA GLY A 150 14.46 -9.04 6.93
C GLY A 150 13.74 -7.87 6.26
N GLY A 151 14.15 -7.57 5.02
CA GLY A 151 13.49 -6.58 4.17
C GLY A 151 13.47 -5.15 4.74
N VAL A 152 12.53 -4.35 4.26
CA VAL A 152 12.35 -2.96 4.73
C VAL A 152 11.94 -2.92 6.20
N ALA A 153 11.15 -3.89 6.65
CA ALA A 153 10.72 -3.96 8.05
C ALA A 153 11.92 -4.06 9.02
N GLU A 154 12.93 -4.89 8.70
CA GLU A 154 14.17 -4.96 9.48
C GLU A 154 14.93 -3.62 9.45
N GLY A 155 15.09 -3.02 8.26
CA GLY A 155 15.78 -1.74 8.10
C GLY A 155 15.19 -0.65 8.98
N ILE A 156 13.87 -0.54 9.01
CA ILE A 156 13.17 0.42 9.88
C ILE A 156 13.35 0.06 11.36
N ARG A 157 13.17 -1.22 11.74
CA ARG A 157 13.35 -1.67 13.14
C ARG A 157 14.74 -1.34 13.69
N LYS A 158 15.79 -1.52 12.88
CA LYS A 158 17.18 -1.22 13.23
C LYS A 158 17.51 0.28 13.27
N GLY A 159 16.52 1.13 12.99
CA GLY A 159 16.59 2.58 13.13
C GLY A 159 16.49 3.36 11.83
N ASN A 160 16.06 2.72 10.74
CA ASN A 160 16.04 3.30 9.40
C ASN A 160 17.42 3.76 8.89
N ASN A 161 18.46 3.06 9.33
CA ASN A 161 19.84 3.23 8.91
C ASN A 161 20.36 1.87 8.44
N PRO A 162 20.17 1.51 7.16
CA PRO A 162 20.40 0.16 6.66
C PRO A 162 21.85 -0.27 6.84
N ALA A 163 22.06 -1.58 6.93
CA ALA A 163 23.30 -2.17 7.40
C ALA A 163 24.52 -2.02 6.47
N ILE A 164 24.37 -1.48 5.25
CA ILE A 164 25.54 -1.09 4.44
C ILE A 164 26.36 0.02 5.14
N THR A 165 25.74 0.75 6.08
CA THR A 165 26.36 1.87 6.82
C THR A 165 26.36 1.68 8.33
N ASN A 166 25.73 0.63 8.89
CA ASN A 166 25.62 0.48 10.35
C ASN A 166 25.88 -0.94 10.88
N SER A 167 26.97 -1.07 11.65
CA SER A 167 27.28 -2.27 12.47
C SER A 167 26.65 -2.24 13.87
N SER A 168 26.01 -1.12 14.25
CA SER A 168 25.46 -0.84 15.59
C SER A 168 24.05 -0.22 15.48
N PRO A 169 22.99 -1.03 15.28
CA PRO A 169 21.62 -0.54 15.16
C PRO A 169 21.19 0.33 16.36
N THR A 170 20.48 1.43 16.09
CA THR A 170 19.95 2.32 17.15
C THR A 170 18.65 1.76 17.75
N TRP A 171 17.99 0.87 17.02
CA TRP A 171 16.68 0.32 17.36
C TRP A 171 15.62 1.39 17.60
N SER A 172 15.77 2.57 17.00
CA SER A 172 14.92 3.74 17.25
C SER A 172 14.37 4.33 15.95
N PRO A 173 13.07 4.64 15.85
CA PRO A 173 12.49 5.18 14.62
C PRO A 173 12.80 6.68 14.44
N SER A 174 13.69 7.26 15.25
CA SER A 174 14.03 8.69 15.25
C SER A 174 14.60 9.21 13.92
N GLN A 175 15.09 8.33 13.05
CA GLN A 175 15.60 8.69 11.72
C GLN A 175 14.55 8.50 10.61
N ARG A 176 13.30 8.14 10.93
CA ARG A 176 12.22 8.07 9.93
C ARG A 176 11.73 9.48 9.60
N ASN A 177 11.51 9.73 8.32
CA ASN A 177 10.90 10.95 7.82
C ASN A 177 9.43 10.68 7.48
N VAL A 178 8.54 10.80 8.46
CA VAL A 178 7.10 10.59 8.26
C VAL A 178 6.41 11.94 8.05
N LEU A 179 5.68 12.06 6.95
CA LEU A 179 5.04 13.27 6.46
C LEU A 179 3.51 13.13 6.49
N THR A 180 2.83 14.27 6.57
CA THR A 180 1.40 14.42 6.33
C THR A 180 1.12 15.66 5.47
N ALA A 181 -0.11 15.78 4.96
CA ALA A 181 -0.53 16.93 4.16
C ALA A 181 -1.13 18.01 5.06
N SER A 182 -0.62 19.22 4.94
CA SER A 182 -1.17 20.40 5.60
C SER A 182 -2.48 20.87 4.93
N SER A 183 -3.18 21.78 5.59
CA SER A 183 -4.32 22.47 4.98
C SER A 183 -3.90 23.45 3.87
N GLN A 184 -2.64 23.88 3.86
CA GLN A 184 -2.05 24.77 2.84
C GLN A 184 -1.47 24.00 1.62
N ASN A 185 -1.85 22.74 1.42
CA ASN A 185 -1.42 21.91 0.28
C ASN A 185 0.11 21.74 0.20
N SER A 186 0.76 21.53 1.35
CA SER A 186 2.18 21.18 1.45
C SER A 186 2.38 19.90 2.26
N LEU A 187 3.50 19.21 2.04
CA LEU A 187 3.93 18.13 2.93
C LEU A 187 4.66 18.72 4.14
N VAL A 188 4.29 18.27 5.32
CA VAL A 188 4.87 18.69 6.60
C VAL A 188 5.18 17.46 7.46
N PRO A 189 6.14 17.53 8.40
CA PRO A 189 6.38 16.43 9.33
C PRO A 189 5.13 16.03 10.10
N LEU A 190 4.93 14.73 10.30
CA LEU A 190 3.85 14.19 11.11
C LEU A 190 4.18 14.38 12.59
N THR A 191 3.42 15.25 13.26
CA THR A 191 3.58 15.61 14.67
C THR A 191 2.22 15.79 15.33
N THR A 192 2.18 15.92 16.66
CA THR A 192 0.96 16.29 17.37
C THR A 192 0.40 17.63 16.90
N ALA A 193 1.26 18.59 16.56
CA ALA A 193 0.87 19.90 16.05
C ALA A 193 0.25 19.85 14.64
N SER A 194 0.80 19.03 13.74
CA SER A 194 0.28 18.92 12.36
C SER A 194 -0.94 18.01 12.22
N THR A 195 -1.15 17.09 13.17
CA THR A 195 -2.24 16.10 13.10
C THR A 195 -3.37 16.34 14.10
N GLY A 196 -3.10 17.00 15.23
CA GLY A 196 -4.03 17.12 16.35
C GLY A 196 -4.26 15.80 17.12
N LEU A 197 -3.47 14.76 16.84
CA LEU A 197 -3.61 13.44 17.48
C LEU A 197 -2.94 13.39 18.86
N PRO A 198 -3.38 12.48 19.75
CA PRO A 198 -2.68 12.20 21.00
C PRO A 198 -1.22 11.80 20.77
N THR A 199 -0.32 12.22 21.66
CA THR A 199 1.13 11.93 21.57
C THR A 199 1.43 10.44 21.44
N SER A 200 0.71 9.57 22.17
CA SER A 200 0.89 8.11 22.09
C SER A 200 0.60 7.56 20.68
N LEU A 201 -0.47 8.04 20.04
CA LEU A 201 -0.82 7.63 18.69
C LEU A 201 0.15 8.20 17.65
N VAL A 202 0.61 9.46 17.82
CA VAL A 202 1.67 10.03 16.96
C VAL A 202 2.94 9.19 17.06
N ASN A 203 3.40 8.91 18.28
CA ASN A 203 4.59 8.11 18.53
C ASN A 203 4.44 6.70 17.95
N TRP A 204 3.26 6.09 18.06
CA TRP A 204 2.95 4.84 17.39
C TRP A 204 3.02 5.01 15.86
N ILE A 205 2.40 6.00 15.24
CA ILE A 205 2.49 6.19 13.77
C ILE A 205 3.96 6.35 13.31
N LEU A 206 4.78 7.04 14.10
CA LEU A 206 6.21 7.19 13.85
C LEU A 206 6.98 5.86 14.02
N GLY A 207 6.43 4.87 14.71
CA GLY A 207 6.97 3.52 14.84
C GLY A 207 7.50 3.18 16.22
N GLN A 208 7.30 4.04 17.22
CA GLN A 208 7.73 3.76 18.59
C GLN A 208 6.92 2.62 19.20
N ASP A 209 7.57 1.82 20.04
CA ASP A 209 6.95 0.73 20.79
C ASP A 209 6.21 1.25 22.02
N VAL A 210 5.10 1.97 21.81
CA VAL A 210 4.36 2.63 22.89
C VAL A 210 3.59 1.67 23.82
N GLN A 211 3.57 0.38 23.48
CA GLN A 211 2.81 -0.67 24.19
C GLN A 211 3.69 -1.83 24.68
N ASP A 212 5.02 -1.75 24.51
CA ASP A 212 5.96 -2.80 24.92
C ASP A 212 5.58 -4.15 24.28
N GLU A 213 5.45 -4.14 22.95
CA GLU A 213 5.07 -5.30 22.12
C GLU A 213 6.05 -6.47 22.26
N ASN A 214 7.31 -6.21 22.62
CA ASN A 214 8.30 -7.26 22.86
C ASN A 214 8.51 -7.59 24.35
N GLY A 215 7.85 -6.87 25.25
CA GLY A 215 7.85 -7.12 26.69
C GLY A 215 9.17 -6.85 27.41
N ASN A 216 10.05 -6.02 26.85
CA ASN A 216 11.36 -5.71 27.42
C ASN A 216 11.31 -4.56 28.44
N GLY A 217 10.13 -3.99 28.69
CA GLY A 217 9.90 -2.93 29.67
C GLY A 217 10.26 -1.52 29.19
N LYS A 218 10.59 -1.34 27.91
CA LYS A 218 10.96 -0.03 27.35
C LYS A 218 9.77 0.81 26.90
N GLY A 219 8.53 0.32 26.97
CA GLY A 219 7.33 1.04 26.51
C GLY A 219 6.04 0.81 27.31
N ASN A 220 5.89 1.38 28.51
CA ASN A 220 4.58 1.40 29.18
C ASN A 220 4.45 2.58 30.16
N ASN A 221 3.23 3.12 30.30
CA ASN A 221 2.77 3.95 31.42
C ASN A 221 3.79 4.98 31.99
N GLY A 222 4.42 5.76 31.11
CA GLY A 222 5.32 6.87 31.50
C GLY A 222 6.80 6.64 31.20
N VAL A 223 7.19 5.48 30.68
CA VAL A 223 8.51 5.31 30.03
C VAL A 223 8.34 5.64 28.54
N SER A 224 8.99 6.72 28.08
CA SER A 224 9.11 7.02 26.66
C SER A 224 9.92 5.92 25.99
N SER A 225 9.29 5.03 25.22
CA SER A 225 10.04 4.13 24.37
C SER A 225 10.63 4.93 23.22
N THR A 226 11.95 4.99 23.15
CA THR A 226 12.64 5.41 21.92
C THR A 226 12.83 4.23 20.97
N GLU A 227 12.41 3.02 21.38
CA GLU A 227 12.54 1.78 20.64
C GLU A 227 11.51 1.65 19.52
N THR A 228 11.90 1.05 18.40
CA THR A 228 11.02 0.72 17.30
C THR A 228 10.21 -0.53 17.61
N ARG A 229 8.88 -0.47 17.39
CA ARG A 229 8.01 -1.62 17.59
C ARG A 229 8.31 -2.78 16.63
N PRO A 230 8.12 -4.05 17.06
CA PRO A 230 8.17 -5.22 16.19
C PRO A 230 7.27 -5.12 14.95
N SER A 231 6.04 -4.63 15.10
CA SER A 231 5.06 -4.53 14.00
C SER A 231 5.10 -3.17 13.28
N VAL A 232 6.29 -2.60 13.06
CA VAL A 232 6.43 -1.26 12.45
C VAL A 232 5.98 -1.19 10.99
N HIS A 233 5.90 -2.34 10.32
CA HIS A 233 5.51 -2.47 8.92
C HIS A 233 4.23 -3.30 8.78
N GLY A 234 3.20 -2.69 8.20
CA GLY A 234 1.89 -3.29 7.96
C GLY A 234 1.83 -4.09 6.66
N ASP A 235 0.72 -4.82 6.50
CA ASP A 235 0.45 -5.69 5.35
C ASP A 235 0.40 -4.97 4.00
N GLU A 236 1.03 -5.57 2.98
CA GLU A 236 1.03 -5.14 1.58
C GLU A 236 0.15 -6.09 0.73
N ILE A 237 -1.17 -6.12 0.99
CA ILE A 237 -2.06 -7.14 0.41
C ILE A 237 -2.26 -6.95 -1.10
N HIS A 238 -2.69 -5.76 -1.52
CA HIS A 238 -2.95 -5.44 -2.93
C HIS A 238 -2.08 -4.27 -3.44
N SER A 239 -1.16 -3.79 -2.62
CA SER A 239 -0.12 -2.85 -3.02
C SER A 239 0.74 -3.44 -4.11
N ARG A 240 0.99 -2.66 -5.16
CA ARG A 240 1.91 -3.03 -6.24
C ARG A 240 3.10 -2.09 -6.15
N PRO A 241 4.26 -2.54 -5.64
CA PRO A 241 5.42 -1.67 -5.53
C PRO A 241 5.81 -1.11 -6.90
N LEU A 242 6.05 0.20 -6.96
CA LEU A 242 6.42 0.95 -8.16
C LEU A 242 7.91 1.31 -8.07
N PRO A 243 8.80 0.50 -8.63
CA PRO A 243 10.21 0.85 -8.78
C PRO A 243 10.40 1.83 -9.94
N VAL A 244 11.11 2.92 -9.67
CA VAL A 244 11.47 3.99 -10.61
C VAL A 244 12.99 4.12 -10.64
N ASP A 245 13.57 4.15 -11.84
CA ASP A 245 15.01 4.33 -12.04
C ASP A 245 15.30 5.81 -12.34
N TYR A 246 16.00 6.48 -11.42
CA TYR A 246 16.41 7.89 -11.55
C TYR A 246 17.73 8.05 -12.34
N GLY A 247 18.22 6.97 -12.94
CA GLY A 247 19.47 6.93 -13.69
C GLY A 247 20.67 6.50 -12.84
N SER A 248 21.74 6.07 -13.51
CA SER A 248 22.98 5.58 -12.88
C SER A 248 22.78 4.44 -11.87
N GLY A 249 21.73 3.63 -12.03
CA GLY A 249 21.39 2.54 -11.10
C GLY A 249 20.67 2.98 -9.83
N THR A 250 20.18 4.23 -9.78
CA THR A 250 19.49 4.79 -8.63
C THR A 250 18.01 4.41 -8.66
N VAL A 251 17.69 3.21 -8.17
CA VAL A 251 16.30 2.75 -8.09
C VAL A 251 15.63 3.23 -6.79
N ARG A 252 14.40 3.69 -6.90
CA ARG A 252 13.53 4.08 -5.77
C ARG A 252 12.21 3.34 -5.89
N VAL A 253 11.70 2.82 -4.78
CA VAL A 253 10.48 2.00 -4.79
C VAL A 253 9.40 2.69 -3.98
N PHE A 254 8.25 2.91 -4.61
CA PHE A 254 7.08 3.50 -3.96
C PHE A 254 6.01 2.45 -3.73
N TYR A 255 5.44 2.35 -2.54
CA TYR A 255 4.39 1.37 -2.25
C TYR A 255 3.55 1.76 -1.04
N GLY A 256 2.27 1.37 -1.06
CA GLY A 256 1.35 1.52 0.06
C GLY A 256 1.45 0.36 1.04
N SER A 257 1.10 0.58 2.30
CA SER A 257 0.89 -0.49 3.27
C SER A 257 -0.25 -0.17 4.23
N ASN A 258 -0.90 -1.21 4.75
CA ASN A 258 -2.05 -1.09 5.63
C ASN A 258 -1.69 -0.72 7.09
N ASP A 259 -0.46 -0.27 7.35
CA ASP A 259 -0.12 0.48 8.57
C ASP A 259 -0.45 1.99 8.46
N GLY A 260 -0.99 2.43 7.32
CA GLY A 260 -1.36 3.82 7.07
C GLY A 260 -0.40 4.57 6.15
N THR A 261 0.72 3.96 5.75
CA THR A 261 1.81 4.68 5.09
C THR A 261 1.91 4.35 3.59
N LEU A 262 2.12 5.40 2.79
CA LEU A 262 2.77 5.31 1.48
C LEU A 262 4.26 5.53 1.70
N ARG A 263 5.10 4.60 1.26
CA ARG A 263 6.55 4.59 1.53
C ARG A 263 7.33 4.83 0.26
N ALA A 264 8.45 5.54 0.37
CA ALA A 264 9.52 5.55 -0.61
C ALA A 264 10.76 4.90 -0.01
N VAL A 265 11.30 3.93 -0.72
CA VAL A 265 12.45 3.13 -0.26
C VAL A 265 13.58 3.18 -1.29
N ASP A 266 14.81 3.25 -0.81
CA ASP A 266 16.00 3.10 -1.65
C ASP A 266 16.17 1.64 -2.10
N GLY A 267 16.19 1.40 -3.40
CA GLY A 267 16.25 0.05 -3.98
C GLY A 267 17.57 -0.68 -3.73
N SER A 268 18.65 0.01 -3.32
CA SER A 268 19.94 -0.62 -3.05
C SER A 268 20.09 -1.07 -1.60
N SER A 269 19.50 -0.31 -0.67
CA SER A 269 19.74 -0.44 0.76
C SER A 269 18.52 -0.85 1.57
N GLY A 270 17.32 -0.69 1.03
CA GLY A 270 16.09 -0.90 1.77
C GLY A 270 15.76 0.20 2.77
N GLN A 271 16.49 1.34 2.75
CA GLN A 271 16.20 2.49 3.60
C GLN A 271 14.87 3.13 3.24
N GLU A 272 14.03 3.40 4.23
CA GLU A 272 12.85 4.26 4.07
C GLU A 272 13.32 5.72 3.96
N LEU A 273 13.18 6.31 2.78
CA LEU A 273 13.54 7.70 2.52
C LEU A 273 12.51 8.66 3.11
N TRP A 274 11.24 8.29 2.99
CA TRP A 274 10.11 8.94 3.65
C TRP A 274 8.89 8.02 3.65
N ALA A 275 7.95 8.33 4.54
CA ALA A 275 6.59 7.81 4.51
C ALA A 275 5.59 8.96 4.51
N PHE A 276 4.43 8.75 3.91
CA PHE A 276 3.33 9.70 3.86
C PHE A 276 2.07 9.05 4.47
N VAL A 277 1.50 9.72 5.47
CA VAL A 277 0.22 9.36 6.09
C VAL A 277 -0.76 10.50 5.86
N PRO A 278 -1.82 10.30 5.06
CA PRO A 278 -2.72 11.36 4.66
C PRO A 278 -3.78 11.63 5.75
N PRO A 279 -4.30 12.88 5.85
CA PRO A 279 -5.21 13.28 6.91
C PRO A 279 -6.47 12.42 7.10
N GLU A 280 -7.03 11.90 6.01
CA GLU A 280 -8.24 11.06 6.03
C GLU A 280 -8.06 9.74 6.80
N PHE A 281 -6.83 9.27 7.01
CA PHE A 281 -6.60 8.03 7.76
C PHE A 281 -6.66 8.24 9.28
N TYR A 282 -6.67 9.49 9.72
CA TYR A 282 -6.77 9.87 11.12
C TYR A 282 -7.79 10.99 11.37
N THR A 283 -8.61 11.33 10.37
CA THR A 283 -9.69 12.33 10.48
C THR A 283 -11.05 11.65 10.22
N PRO A 284 -12.03 11.79 11.12
CA PRO A 284 -11.96 12.47 12.41
C PRO A 284 -10.95 11.80 13.35
N ALA A 285 -10.34 12.59 14.23
CA ALA A 285 -9.41 12.07 15.23
C ALA A 285 -10.08 10.95 16.03
N PRO A 286 -9.45 9.77 16.15
CA PRO A 286 -10.01 8.69 16.92
C PRO A 286 -10.08 9.12 18.41
N ALA A 287 -11.20 8.81 19.07
CA ALA A 287 -11.37 9.10 20.48
C ALA A 287 -10.48 8.14 21.29
N ALA A 288 -9.70 8.67 22.23
CA ALA A 288 -8.78 7.87 23.05
C ALA A 288 -9.48 6.62 23.61
N TYR A 289 -9.01 5.46 23.17
CA TYR A 289 -9.56 4.20 23.60
C TYR A 289 -9.05 3.82 24.99
N THR A 290 -10.00 3.53 25.89
CA THR A 290 -9.75 3.09 27.25
C THR A 290 -10.38 1.71 27.42
N PRO A 291 -9.59 0.63 27.44
CA PRO A 291 -10.13 -0.71 27.61
C PRO A 291 -10.98 -0.82 28.88
N GLY A 292 -12.19 -1.36 28.77
CA GLY A 292 -13.11 -1.55 29.90
C GLY A 292 -13.84 -0.28 30.38
N ALA A 293 -13.73 0.85 29.68
CA ALA A 293 -14.53 2.04 29.98
C ALA A 293 -16.04 1.77 29.88
N THR A 294 -16.84 2.49 30.66
CA THR A 294 -18.30 2.46 30.60
C THR A 294 -18.83 3.87 30.30
N PRO A 295 -19.42 4.13 29.12
CA PRO A 295 -19.65 3.20 28.01
C PRO A 295 -18.35 2.79 27.30
N ALA A 296 -18.32 1.60 26.72
CA ALA A 296 -17.15 1.10 25.98
C ALA A 296 -16.88 1.99 24.77
N THR A 297 -15.68 2.58 24.69
CA THR A 297 -15.20 3.20 23.45
C THR A 297 -14.66 2.10 22.52
N THR A 298 -14.77 2.27 21.22
CA THR A 298 -14.17 1.35 20.23
C THR A 298 -13.14 2.13 19.43
N PRO A 299 -11.87 1.69 19.36
CA PRO A 299 -10.85 2.44 18.63
C PRO A 299 -11.14 2.37 17.13
N THR A 300 -10.88 3.47 16.43
CA THR A 300 -11.09 3.60 14.98
C THR A 300 -9.80 3.98 14.27
N GLY A 301 -9.77 3.86 12.94
CA GLY A 301 -8.60 4.25 12.13
C GLY A 301 -7.29 3.64 12.64
N LEU A 302 -6.22 4.45 12.64
CA LEU A 302 -4.88 4.02 13.06
C LEU A 302 -4.81 3.61 14.54
N GLU A 303 -5.66 4.17 15.39
CA GLU A 303 -5.75 3.74 16.79
C GLU A 303 -6.19 2.27 16.89
N ARG A 304 -7.10 1.81 16.01
CA ARG A 304 -7.50 0.39 15.96
C ARG A 304 -6.31 -0.54 15.69
N LEU A 305 -5.35 -0.10 14.89
CA LEU A 305 -4.12 -0.87 14.62
C LEU A 305 -3.19 -0.85 15.84
N MET A 306 -3.04 0.30 16.50
CA MET A 306 -2.27 0.42 17.74
C MET A 306 -2.75 -0.59 18.77
N TRP A 307 -4.05 -0.67 19.03
CA TRP A 307 -4.59 -1.58 20.05
C TRP A 307 -4.72 -3.05 19.64
N SER A 308 -4.41 -3.43 18.41
CA SER A 308 -4.42 -4.84 17.98
C SER A 308 -3.42 -5.62 18.81
N GLY A 309 -3.78 -6.78 19.39
CA GLY A 309 -2.85 -7.63 20.16
C GLY A 309 -3.20 -7.72 21.64
N MET A 310 -3.97 -6.76 22.13
CA MET A 310 -4.17 -6.59 23.56
C MET A 310 -5.16 -7.57 24.17
N ILE A 311 -4.78 -8.07 25.34
CA ILE A 311 -5.54 -8.94 26.24
C ILE A 311 -5.71 -8.30 27.62
N ASP A 312 -6.73 -8.70 28.36
CA ASP A 312 -6.87 -8.35 29.78
C ASP A 312 -6.02 -9.27 30.69
N THR A 313 -6.06 -9.02 32.00
CA THR A 313 -5.37 -9.84 33.01
C THR A 313 -5.90 -11.27 33.11
N LEU A 314 -7.07 -11.56 32.54
CA LEU A 314 -7.69 -12.89 32.46
C LEU A 314 -7.41 -13.57 31.11
N GLN A 315 -6.54 -12.99 30.27
CA GLN A 315 -6.19 -13.43 28.92
C GLN A 315 -7.34 -13.37 27.89
N ASN A 316 -8.41 -12.64 28.19
CA ASN A 316 -9.45 -12.37 27.20
C ASN A 316 -8.98 -11.30 26.23
N GLN A 317 -9.34 -11.46 24.96
CA GLN A 317 -9.07 -10.43 23.96
C GLN A 317 -9.93 -9.20 24.23
N ILE A 318 -9.27 -8.05 24.41
CA ILE A 318 -9.92 -6.74 24.56
C ILE A 318 -9.71 -5.86 23.32
N SER A 319 -8.77 -6.26 22.48
CA SER A 319 -8.44 -5.58 21.23
C SER A 319 -9.46 -5.81 20.12
N PRO A 320 -9.56 -4.90 19.13
CA PRO A 320 -10.49 -5.01 18.01
C PRO A 320 -10.30 -6.28 17.18
N ILE A 321 -11.41 -6.90 16.80
CA ILE A 321 -11.46 -8.12 15.99
C ILE A 321 -11.96 -7.79 14.57
N ILE A 322 -11.46 -8.51 13.56
CA ILE A 322 -11.94 -8.43 12.17
C ILE A 322 -13.19 -9.29 11.99
N ALA A 323 -14.22 -8.73 11.36
CA ALA A 323 -15.35 -9.49 10.86
C ALA A 323 -14.94 -10.28 9.61
N TYR A 324 -14.92 -11.61 9.70
CA TYR A 324 -14.77 -12.49 8.54
C TYR A 324 -16.14 -13.01 8.08
N PHE A 325 -16.20 -13.48 6.85
CA PHE A 325 -17.39 -14.15 6.33
C PHE A 325 -17.76 -15.35 7.23
N GLY A 326 -19.01 -15.36 7.72
CA GLY A 326 -19.51 -16.40 8.61
C GLY A 326 -19.08 -16.28 10.08
N SER A 327 -18.55 -15.13 10.52
CA SER A 327 -18.27 -14.87 11.94
C SER A 327 -19.52 -15.13 12.81
N PRO A 328 -19.43 -15.95 13.88
CA PRO A 328 -20.57 -16.21 14.76
C PRO A 328 -21.12 -14.94 15.42
N ALA A 329 -22.42 -14.89 15.66
CA ALA A 329 -23.02 -13.85 16.49
C ALA A 329 -22.54 -13.97 17.95
N GLY A 330 -22.41 -12.85 18.66
CA GLY A 330 -22.07 -12.82 20.10
C GLY A 330 -20.57 -12.82 20.42
N VAL A 331 -19.67 -12.75 19.43
CA VAL A 331 -18.23 -12.54 19.66
C VAL A 331 -18.00 -11.16 20.29
N THR A 332 -17.22 -11.12 21.37
CA THR A 332 -16.85 -9.89 22.08
C THR A 332 -15.33 -9.74 22.09
N PRO A 333 -14.77 -8.57 21.73
CA PRO A 333 -15.45 -7.37 21.22
C PRO A 333 -16.14 -7.61 19.86
N THR A 334 -17.19 -6.84 19.55
CA THR A 334 -17.95 -6.96 18.30
C THR A 334 -17.02 -6.89 17.09
N PRO A 335 -16.98 -7.91 16.23
CA PRO A 335 -16.12 -7.90 15.04
C PRO A 335 -16.49 -6.76 14.08
N LEU A 336 -15.48 -6.05 13.56
CA LEU A 336 -15.63 -4.96 12.58
C LEU A 336 -14.88 -5.29 11.29
N PRO A 337 -15.35 -4.85 10.10
CA PRO A 337 -14.61 -5.02 8.85
C PRO A 337 -13.15 -4.56 8.97
N LYS A 338 -12.18 -5.23 8.33
CA LYS A 338 -10.77 -4.77 8.33
C LYS A 338 -10.67 -3.36 7.74
N GLY A 339 -9.93 -2.48 8.42
CA GLY A 339 -9.57 -1.18 7.87
C GLY A 339 -8.46 -1.34 6.82
N TYR A 340 -8.56 -0.57 5.75
CA TYR A 340 -7.57 -0.48 4.68
C TYR A 340 -7.05 0.95 4.61
N TYR A 341 -5.85 1.14 4.06
CA TYR A 341 -5.20 2.44 3.95
C TYR A 341 -4.68 2.64 2.52
N TYR A 342 -3.39 2.94 2.34
CA TYR A 342 -2.79 2.84 1.01
C TYR A 342 -2.66 1.37 0.63
N ASP A 343 -3.44 0.99 -0.37
CA ASP A 343 -3.51 -0.35 -0.92
C ASP A 343 -3.79 -0.17 -2.40
N GLY A 344 -2.99 -0.78 -3.29
CA GLY A 344 -3.19 -0.68 -4.74
C GLY A 344 -2.00 -0.23 -5.58
N SER A 345 -2.31 0.11 -6.82
CA SER A 345 -1.33 0.53 -7.83
C SER A 345 -1.03 2.02 -7.71
N ILE A 346 0.10 2.45 -8.27
CA ILE A 346 0.51 3.84 -8.29
C ILE A 346 0.65 4.26 -9.75
N GLY A 347 -0.05 5.33 -10.16
CA GLY A 347 0.16 5.95 -11.47
C GLY A 347 1.50 6.69 -11.50
N LEU A 348 2.18 6.69 -12.66
CA LEU A 348 3.51 7.28 -12.81
C LEU A 348 3.56 8.20 -14.03
N TYR A 349 4.02 9.43 -13.82
CA TYR A 349 4.51 10.30 -14.89
C TYR A 349 6.02 10.44 -14.78
N GLU A 350 6.72 10.21 -15.90
CA GLU A 350 8.12 10.57 -16.06
C GLU A 350 8.24 11.49 -17.26
N SER A 351 8.95 12.60 -17.07
CA SER A 351 9.27 13.50 -18.16
C SER A 351 10.10 12.78 -19.22
N ALA A 352 9.76 13.03 -20.49
CA ALA A 352 10.56 12.53 -21.61
C ALA A 352 12.04 12.94 -21.51
N LEU A 353 12.36 14.07 -20.84
CA LEU A 353 13.72 14.55 -20.58
C LEU A 353 14.61 13.51 -19.87
N ASN A 354 14.03 12.72 -18.97
CA ASN A 354 14.75 11.66 -18.27
C ASN A 354 15.32 10.63 -19.26
N ALA A 355 14.57 10.35 -20.33
CA ALA A 355 15.03 9.47 -21.39
C ALA A 355 16.18 10.05 -22.25
N GLN A 356 16.50 11.33 -22.09
CA GLN A 356 17.67 11.96 -22.69
C GLN A 356 18.81 12.17 -21.68
N GLY A 357 18.71 11.60 -20.46
CA GLY A 357 19.68 11.80 -19.40
C GLY A 357 19.63 13.20 -18.78
N VAL A 358 18.57 13.97 -19.04
CA VAL A 358 18.33 15.29 -18.46
C VAL A 358 17.33 15.14 -17.32
N PRO A 359 17.67 15.55 -16.08
CA PRO A 359 16.73 15.48 -14.97
C PRO A 359 15.43 16.24 -15.28
N GLY A 360 14.33 15.49 -15.36
CA GLY A 360 12.98 15.98 -15.61
C GLY A 360 12.01 15.48 -14.55
N ALA A 361 10.79 16.00 -14.60
CA ALA A 361 9.78 15.73 -13.59
C ALA A 361 9.46 14.23 -13.44
N VAL A 362 9.31 13.78 -12.19
CA VAL A 362 8.80 12.44 -11.84
C VAL A 362 7.66 12.63 -10.85
N TRP A 363 6.44 12.24 -11.23
CA TRP A 363 5.25 12.40 -10.39
C TRP A 363 4.56 11.06 -10.20
N ILE A 364 4.02 10.85 -9.00
CA ILE A 364 3.28 9.63 -8.65
C ILE A 364 1.87 9.95 -8.17
N TYR A 365 0.95 9.02 -8.46
CA TYR A 365 -0.48 9.12 -8.17
C TYR A 365 -0.95 7.87 -7.44
N PRO A 366 -0.70 7.77 -6.13
CA PRO A 366 -1.04 6.59 -5.34
C PRO A 366 -2.55 6.46 -5.13
N THR A 367 -3.04 5.22 -5.11
CA THR A 367 -4.45 4.89 -4.83
C THR A 367 -4.62 4.25 -3.47
N MET A 368 -5.83 4.36 -2.90
CA MET A 368 -6.14 3.82 -1.57
C MET A 368 -7.05 2.59 -1.63
N ARG A 369 -7.65 2.28 -2.77
CA ARG A 369 -8.69 1.24 -2.91
C ARG A 369 -9.73 1.39 -1.81
N ARG A 370 -9.94 0.35 -0.98
CA ARG A 370 -10.90 0.35 0.13
C ARG A 370 -10.59 1.38 1.21
N GLY A 371 -9.34 1.86 1.29
CA GLY A 371 -8.91 2.76 2.36
C GLY A 371 -9.38 4.19 2.21
N GLY A 372 -9.77 4.64 1.01
CA GLY A 372 -10.12 6.05 0.84
C GLY A 372 -10.71 6.43 -0.51
N ARG A 373 -11.25 7.65 -0.53
CA ARG A 373 -11.89 8.31 -1.69
C ARG A 373 -11.08 9.53 -2.16
N MET A 374 -9.79 9.55 -1.86
CA MET A 374 -8.87 10.64 -2.19
C MET A 374 -7.81 10.18 -3.19
N LEU A 375 -7.45 11.09 -4.09
CA LEU A 375 -6.31 11.02 -4.98
C LEU A 375 -5.33 12.13 -4.62
N TYR A 376 -4.04 11.79 -4.67
CA TYR A 376 -2.94 12.72 -4.44
C TYR A 376 -2.05 12.73 -5.68
N GLY A 377 -1.61 13.92 -6.10
CA GLY A 377 -0.45 14.07 -6.97
C GLY A 377 0.76 14.41 -6.13
N LEU A 378 1.81 13.60 -6.18
CA LEU A 378 3.06 13.87 -5.46
C LEU A 378 4.19 14.10 -6.45
N ASP A 379 4.97 15.15 -6.21
CA ASP A 379 6.21 15.40 -6.93
C ASP A 379 7.34 14.65 -6.23
N VAL A 380 7.92 13.67 -6.92
CA VAL A 380 9.04 12.87 -6.43
C VAL A 380 10.27 13.03 -7.33
N THR A 381 10.35 14.14 -8.09
CA THR A 381 11.52 14.47 -8.91
C THR A 381 12.79 14.48 -8.08
N ASN A 382 12.73 15.07 -6.87
CA ASN A 382 13.72 14.83 -5.82
C ASN A 382 13.12 13.90 -4.77
N VAL A 383 13.48 12.62 -4.85
CA VAL A 383 12.93 11.57 -3.97
C VAL A 383 13.23 11.80 -2.48
N SER A 384 14.29 12.53 -2.11
CA SER A 384 14.58 12.81 -0.69
C SER A 384 13.69 13.90 -0.10
N THR A 385 13.09 14.75 -0.93
CA THR A 385 12.25 15.88 -0.52
C THR A 385 11.00 15.94 -1.40
N PRO A 386 10.03 15.03 -1.19
CA PRO A 386 8.84 14.98 -2.02
C PRO A 386 7.99 16.25 -1.83
N GLY A 387 7.25 16.62 -2.87
CA GLY A 387 6.27 17.70 -2.86
C GLY A 387 4.83 17.21 -3.00
N LEU A 388 3.88 17.97 -2.49
CA LEU A 388 2.45 17.76 -2.78
C LEU A 388 2.07 18.66 -3.97
N LEU A 389 1.63 18.07 -5.08
CA LEU A 389 1.11 18.80 -6.22
C LEU A 389 -0.33 19.25 -5.93
N TRP A 390 -1.21 18.29 -5.65
CA TRP A 390 -2.64 18.54 -5.49
C TRP A 390 -3.34 17.37 -4.78
N LYS A 391 -4.58 17.63 -4.37
CA LYS A 391 -5.51 16.65 -3.78
C LYS A 391 -6.85 16.71 -4.52
N PHE A 392 -7.46 15.56 -4.77
CA PHE A 392 -8.76 15.46 -5.42
C PHE A 392 -9.60 14.35 -4.80
N GLY A 393 -10.84 14.64 -4.40
CA GLY A 393 -11.79 13.65 -3.92
C GLY A 393 -12.42 13.99 -2.58
N CYS A 394 -12.82 12.97 -1.82
CA CYS A 394 -13.52 13.13 -0.54
C CYS A 394 -12.77 12.48 0.62
N PRO A 395 -12.50 13.20 1.72
CA PRO A 395 -11.74 12.66 2.85
C PRO A 395 -12.55 11.67 3.70
N ASN A 396 -13.88 11.65 3.58
CA ASN A 396 -14.75 10.76 4.34
C ASN A 396 -15.27 9.60 3.47
N LEU A 397 -15.11 8.37 3.95
CA LEU A 397 -15.63 7.18 3.26
C LEU A 397 -17.16 7.17 3.16
N GLY A 398 -17.85 7.63 4.21
CA GLY A 398 -19.31 7.52 4.33
C GLY A 398 -20.12 8.77 3.95
N ASN A 399 -19.48 9.89 3.62
CA ASN A 399 -20.17 11.13 3.27
C ASN A 399 -19.29 12.05 2.41
N ASP A 400 -19.86 13.13 1.89
CA ASP A 400 -19.19 14.09 0.99
C ASP A 400 -18.73 15.38 1.71
N THR A 401 -18.59 15.34 3.03
CA THR A 401 -18.11 16.49 3.80
C THR A 401 -16.64 16.74 3.48
N ASN A 402 -16.29 18.00 3.21
CA ASN A 402 -14.93 18.48 2.93
C ASN A 402 -14.26 17.87 1.67
N CYS A 403 -15.03 17.49 0.65
CA CYS A 403 -14.44 17.09 -0.63
C CYS A 403 -13.70 18.26 -1.30
N VAL A 404 -12.62 17.96 -2.03
CA VAL A 404 -11.75 18.92 -2.69
C VAL A 404 -11.54 18.57 -4.17
N PRO A 405 -11.50 19.57 -5.08
CA PRO A 405 -11.73 21.00 -4.83
C PRO A 405 -13.21 21.32 -4.61
N SER A 406 -13.53 22.35 -3.83
CA SER A 406 -14.91 22.70 -3.47
C SER A 406 -15.72 23.37 -4.59
N SER A 407 -15.08 23.77 -5.69
CA SER A 407 -15.72 24.40 -6.85
C SER A 407 -14.97 24.05 -8.14
N GLY A 408 -15.66 24.17 -9.28
CA GLY A 408 -15.07 23.95 -10.62
C GLY A 408 -14.80 22.49 -10.99
N ALA A 409 -15.08 21.52 -10.10
CA ALA A 409 -14.95 20.09 -10.37
C ALA A 409 -16.05 19.27 -9.67
N ASN A 410 -16.08 17.96 -9.95
CA ASN A 410 -17.02 17.01 -9.35
C ASN A 410 -16.31 15.99 -8.44
N PRO A 411 -15.73 16.39 -7.30
CA PRO A 411 -15.05 15.44 -6.42
C PRO A 411 -16.02 14.55 -5.64
N THR A 412 -17.28 14.97 -5.47
CA THR A 412 -18.28 14.23 -4.67
C THR A 412 -18.69 12.91 -5.30
N SER A 413 -18.55 12.78 -6.63
CA SER A 413 -18.86 11.54 -7.34
C SER A 413 -17.78 10.47 -7.21
N ILE A 414 -16.59 10.78 -6.65
CA ILE A 414 -15.53 9.80 -6.51
C ILE A 414 -15.90 8.72 -5.48
N GLY A 415 -15.65 7.46 -5.83
CA GLY A 415 -15.76 6.31 -4.96
C GLY A 415 -14.43 5.98 -4.32
N GLN A 416 -14.34 4.77 -3.76
CA GLN A 416 -13.07 4.20 -3.32
C GLN A 416 -12.09 4.16 -4.50
N THR A 417 -10.85 4.61 -4.33
CA THR A 417 -9.93 4.79 -5.46
C THR A 417 -9.29 3.47 -5.87
N TRP A 418 -10.02 2.63 -6.63
CA TRP A 418 -9.55 1.31 -7.09
C TRP A 418 -8.80 1.35 -8.42
N SER A 419 -9.21 2.23 -9.33
CA SER A 419 -8.57 2.42 -10.63
C SER A 419 -7.22 3.10 -10.44
N MET A 420 -6.17 2.51 -11.01
CA MET A 420 -4.87 3.15 -11.18
C MET A 420 -5.03 4.39 -12.09
N PRO A 421 -4.52 5.56 -11.68
CA PRO A 421 -4.45 6.73 -12.56
C PRO A 421 -3.55 6.44 -13.76
N SER A 422 -4.16 6.35 -14.94
CA SER A 422 -3.43 6.06 -16.19
C SER A 422 -2.93 7.37 -16.77
N VAL A 423 -1.62 7.49 -16.93
CA VAL A 423 -0.98 8.75 -17.32
C VAL A 423 -0.72 8.77 -18.82
N ALA A 424 -1.09 9.87 -19.48
CA ALA A 424 -0.67 10.17 -20.85
C ALA A 424 0.18 11.44 -20.85
N GLY A 425 1.33 11.41 -21.54
CA GLY A 425 2.19 12.59 -21.70
C GLY A 425 1.50 13.72 -22.48
N ALA A 426 0.57 13.37 -23.36
CA ALA A 426 -0.36 14.29 -24.02
C ALA A 426 -1.61 13.52 -24.49
N VAL A 427 -2.73 14.22 -24.57
CA VAL A 427 -3.95 13.77 -25.26
C VAL A 427 -4.31 14.75 -26.36
N LEU A 428 -5.11 14.32 -27.33
CA LEU A 428 -5.61 15.24 -28.35
C LEU A 428 -6.38 16.39 -27.68
N GLY A 429 -5.98 17.64 -27.98
CA GLY A 429 -6.55 18.86 -27.40
C GLY A 429 -5.99 19.30 -26.04
N HIS A 430 -5.01 18.58 -25.47
CA HIS A 430 -4.29 19.02 -24.27
C HIS A 430 -2.84 18.52 -24.28
N SER A 431 -1.89 19.45 -24.39
CA SER A 431 -0.47 19.13 -24.57
C SER A 431 0.28 18.82 -23.27
N SER A 432 -0.27 19.19 -22.11
CA SER A 432 0.32 18.85 -20.83
C SER A 432 -0.07 17.42 -20.43
N PRO A 433 0.71 16.76 -19.55
CA PRO A 433 0.37 15.43 -19.10
C PRO A 433 -1.00 15.39 -18.40
N VAL A 434 -1.76 14.32 -18.64
CA VAL A 434 -3.06 14.08 -18.00
C VAL A 434 -3.08 12.74 -17.29
N ILE A 435 -3.90 12.64 -16.27
CA ILE A 435 -4.34 11.37 -15.71
C ILE A 435 -5.78 11.09 -16.13
N VAL A 436 -6.03 9.87 -16.61
CA VAL A 436 -7.36 9.33 -16.87
C VAL A 436 -7.60 8.21 -15.87
N VAL A 437 -8.65 8.34 -15.08
CA VAL A 437 -8.90 7.43 -13.95
C VAL A 437 -10.38 7.12 -13.80
N GLY A 438 -10.70 5.86 -13.55
CA GLY A 438 -12.05 5.46 -13.20
C GLY A 438 -12.50 6.15 -11.92
N GLY A 439 -13.79 6.45 -11.82
CA GLY A 439 -14.36 7.14 -10.66
C GLY A 439 -14.23 6.33 -9.36
N GLY A 440 -13.93 5.04 -9.44
CA GLY A 440 -13.70 4.17 -8.31
C GLY A 440 -14.84 3.20 -8.05
N TYR A 441 -14.84 2.61 -6.86
CA TYR A 441 -15.79 1.60 -6.41
C TYR A 441 -16.73 2.14 -5.33
N ASP A 442 -18.01 1.76 -5.40
CA ASP A 442 -18.98 2.04 -4.33
C ASP A 442 -19.11 0.82 -3.41
N GLY A 443 -19.13 1.02 -2.09
CA GLY A 443 -19.30 -0.08 -1.14
C GLY A 443 -20.61 -0.86 -1.30
N CYS A 444 -21.66 -0.26 -1.88
CA CYS A 444 -22.90 -0.98 -2.21
C CYS A 444 -22.67 -2.17 -3.15
N GLU A 445 -21.63 -2.11 -3.99
CA GLU A 445 -21.28 -3.15 -4.95
C GLU A 445 -20.83 -4.44 -4.25
N ASP A 446 -20.44 -4.41 -2.96
CA ASP A 446 -20.05 -5.61 -2.22
C ASP A 446 -21.19 -6.62 -2.04
N SER A 447 -22.44 -6.20 -2.25
CA SER A 447 -23.59 -7.09 -2.20
C SER A 447 -23.46 -8.24 -3.20
N ASN A 448 -23.61 -9.47 -2.72
CA ASN A 448 -23.58 -10.68 -3.55
C ASN A 448 -24.92 -10.89 -4.27
N MET A 449 -25.30 -9.90 -5.08
CA MET A 449 -26.51 -9.90 -5.90
C MET A 449 -26.18 -9.39 -7.31
N PRO A 450 -26.90 -9.81 -8.37
CA PRO A 450 -26.66 -9.33 -9.73
C PRO A 450 -26.90 -7.82 -9.91
N ASN A 451 -27.84 -7.25 -9.14
CA ASN A 451 -28.16 -5.83 -9.16
C ASN A 451 -28.20 -5.24 -7.73
N PRO A 452 -27.05 -4.92 -7.14
CA PRO A 452 -26.94 -4.21 -5.87
C PRO A 452 -27.73 -2.89 -5.87
N ALA A 453 -28.44 -2.62 -4.78
CA ALA A 453 -29.11 -1.34 -4.56
C ALA A 453 -28.08 -0.30 -4.12
N CYS A 454 -27.64 0.55 -5.05
CA CYS A 454 -26.68 1.60 -4.79
C CYS A 454 -27.35 2.97 -4.61
N PRO A 455 -26.87 3.82 -3.69
CA PRO A 455 -27.35 5.20 -3.58
C PRO A 455 -27.24 5.95 -4.90
N THR A 456 -28.12 6.91 -5.15
CA THR A 456 -28.06 7.78 -6.34
C THR A 456 -27.72 9.22 -5.92
N PRO A 457 -26.70 9.87 -6.51
CA PRO A 457 -25.77 9.31 -7.50
C PRO A 457 -24.83 8.26 -6.89
N GLN A 458 -24.60 7.17 -7.63
CA GLN A 458 -23.70 6.09 -7.23
C GLN A 458 -22.26 6.59 -7.19
N LYS A 459 -21.49 6.23 -6.17
CA LYS A 459 -20.10 6.64 -6.06
C LYS A 459 -19.23 5.87 -7.06
N GLY A 460 -18.27 6.59 -7.61
CA GLY A 460 -17.35 6.11 -8.64
C GLY A 460 -17.97 5.82 -10.00
N ALA A 461 -19.23 6.18 -10.25
CA ALA A 461 -19.89 6.03 -11.54
C ALA A 461 -19.49 7.12 -12.54
N GLY A 462 -18.22 7.09 -12.96
CA GLY A 462 -17.73 7.91 -14.06
C GLY A 462 -16.26 7.69 -14.36
N VAL A 463 -15.73 8.49 -15.28
CA VAL A 463 -14.31 8.57 -15.60
C VAL A 463 -13.86 10.01 -15.47
N TYR A 464 -12.79 10.26 -14.73
CA TYR A 464 -12.16 11.56 -14.57
C TYR A 464 -11.01 11.71 -15.55
N VAL A 465 -10.88 12.89 -16.15
CA VAL A 465 -9.67 13.35 -16.84
C VAL A 465 -9.17 14.57 -16.09
N LEU A 466 -8.01 14.46 -15.44
CA LEU A 466 -7.40 15.53 -14.66
C LEU A 466 -6.06 15.93 -15.29
N ASP A 467 -5.74 17.21 -15.26
CA ASP A 467 -4.39 17.68 -15.56
C ASP A 467 -3.42 17.12 -14.51
N ALA A 468 -2.37 16.43 -14.95
CA ALA A 468 -1.55 15.61 -14.05
C ALA A 468 -0.68 16.46 -13.10
N GLN A 469 -0.33 17.69 -13.51
CA GLN A 469 0.48 18.60 -12.70
C GLN A 469 -0.36 19.38 -11.70
N THR A 470 -1.55 19.84 -12.11
CA THR A 470 -2.36 20.77 -11.31
C THR A 470 -3.55 20.12 -10.61
N GLY A 471 -3.96 18.93 -11.04
CA GLY A 471 -5.15 18.24 -10.53
C GLY A 471 -6.46 18.86 -11.02
N THR A 472 -6.39 19.81 -11.95
CA THR A 472 -7.57 20.46 -12.51
C THR A 472 -8.40 19.43 -13.29
N GLN A 473 -9.70 19.35 -13.00
CA GLN A 473 -10.61 18.48 -13.75
C GLN A 473 -10.84 19.06 -15.15
N LEU A 474 -10.31 18.39 -16.17
CA LEU A 474 -10.50 18.74 -17.57
C LEU A 474 -11.83 18.18 -18.11
N ALA A 475 -12.20 16.98 -17.68
CA ALA A 475 -13.49 16.37 -18.00
C ALA A 475 -13.94 15.37 -16.92
N PHE A 476 -15.24 15.14 -16.86
CA PHE A 476 -15.85 14.05 -16.12
C PHE A 476 -16.97 13.43 -16.97
N PHE A 477 -16.86 12.13 -17.24
CA PHE A 477 -17.83 11.40 -18.03
C PHE A 477 -18.60 10.43 -17.14
N THR A 478 -19.92 10.58 -17.07
CA THR A 478 -20.77 9.70 -16.25
C THR A 478 -20.92 8.32 -16.87
N THR A 479 -20.84 7.28 -16.05
CA THR A 479 -21.15 5.90 -16.44
C THR A 479 -22.41 5.42 -15.74
N THR A 480 -22.90 4.24 -16.12
CA THR A 480 -24.10 3.67 -15.50
C THR A 480 -23.80 3.18 -14.08
N ARG A 481 -22.62 2.60 -13.86
CA ARG A 481 -22.16 2.13 -12.53
C ARG A 481 -20.70 2.47 -12.29
N SER A 482 -20.20 2.12 -11.10
CA SER A 482 -18.82 2.33 -10.65
C SER A 482 -17.77 1.86 -11.67
N VAL A 483 -16.77 2.68 -11.95
CA VAL A 483 -15.59 2.31 -12.78
C VAL A 483 -14.42 2.06 -11.85
N ALA A 484 -14.30 0.81 -11.39
CA ALA A 484 -13.21 0.36 -10.53
C ALA A 484 -11.97 -0.12 -11.31
N ALA A 485 -12.18 -0.55 -12.56
CA ALA A 485 -11.11 -0.96 -13.46
C ALA A 485 -10.25 0.22 -13.92
N ASP A 486 -8.97 -0.03 -14.22
CA ASP A 486 -8.10 0.97 -14.83
C ASP A 486 -8.60 1.35 -16.23
N VAL A 487 -8.31 2.58 -16.65
CA VAL A 487 -8.69 3.10 -17.96
C VAL A 487 -7.57 2.85 -18.96
N ALA A 488 -7.86 2.12 -20.03
CA ALA A 488 -6.87 1.82 -21.05
C ALA A 488 -6.76 2.96 -22.07
N LEU A 489 -5.54 3.39 -22.38
CA LEU A 489 -5.26 4.50 -23.29
C LEU A 489 -4.63 3.98 -24.59
N ILE A 490 -4.95 4.61 -25.71
CA ILE A 490 -4.35 4.28 -27.00
C ILE A 490 -4.18 5.54 -27.86
N SER A 491 -3.12 5.55 -28.65
CA SER A 491 -2.86 6.55 -29.68
C SER A 491 -2.89 5.86 -31.04
N ILE A 492 -3.75 6.31 -31.95
CA ILE A 492 -3.93 5.72 -33.29
C ILE A 492 -3.51 6.69 -34.38
N ALA A 493 -3.96 7.94 -34.31
CA ALA A 493 -3.74 8.96 -35.32
C ALA A 493 -2.34 9.56 -35.24
N THR A 494 -1.83 9.81 -34.02
CA THR A 494 -0.50 10.39 -33.80
C THR A 494 0.21 9.64 -32.67
N VAL A 495 1.32 8.98 -32.99
CA VAL A 495 2.12 8.25 -32.00
C VAL A 495 2.52 9.18 -30.86
N GLY A 496 2.24 8.78 -29.62
CA GLY A 496 2.57 9.54 -28.42
C GLY A 496 1.52 10.58 -28.01
N VAL A 497 0.47 10.78 -28.80
CA VAL A 497 -0.70 11.61 -28.43
C VAL A 497 -1.92 10.71 -28.35
N VAL A 498 -2.43 10.52 -27.13
CA VAL A 498 -3.60 9.65 -26.91
C VAL A 498 -4.85 10.30 -27.49
N ASP A 499 -5.56 9.57 -28.35
CA ASP A 499 -6.79 10.02 -29.01
C ASP A 499 -8.02 9.23 -28.57
N HIS A 500 -7.83 8.03 -28.01
CA HIS A 500 -8.91 7.23 -27.43
C HIS A 500 -8.55 6.66 -26.07
N ALA A 501 -9.56 6.54 -25.21
CA ALA A 501 -9.49 5.80 -23.95
C ALA A 501 -10.69 4.86 -23.78
N TYR A 502 -10.50 3.77 -23.04
CA TYR A 502 -11.52 2.74 -22.84
C TYR A 502 -11.69 2.42 -21.36
N ALA A 503 -12.93 2.46 -20.90
CA ALA A 503 -13.29 2.18 -19.52
C ALA A 503 -14.38 1.11 -19.46
N ALA A 504 -14.41 0.36 -18.36
CA ALA A 504 -15.44 -0.64 -18.11
C ALA A 504 -15.98 -0.51 -16.69
N ASP A 505 -17.29 -0.63 -16.54
CA ASP A 505 -17.96 -0.46 -15.24
C ASP A 505 -18.37 -1.79 -14.59
N THR A 506 -18.73 -1.72 -13.30
CA THR A 506 -19.24 -2.84 -12.52
C THR A 506 -20.61 -3.36 -13.01
N GLY A 507 -21.24 -2.68 -13.95
CA GLY A 507 -22.48 -3.09 -14.60
C GLY A 507 -22.29 -3.93 -15.85
N GLY A 508 -21.06 -4.13 -16.30
CA GLY A 508 -20.78 -4.85 -17.53
C GLY A 508 -20.89 -3.98 -18.77
N ASN A 509 -20.80 -2.65 -18.64
CA ASN A 509 -20.74 -1.72 -19.76
C ASN A 509 -19.28 -1.42 -20.13
N ILE A 510 -19.03 -1.22 -21.43
CA ILE A 510 -17.74 -0.78 -21.98
C ILE A 510 -17.96 0.55 -22.68
N TYR A 511 -17.12 1.52 -22.35
CA TYR A 511 -17.16 2.88 -22.85
C TYR A 511 -15.89 3.21 -23.62
N ARG A 512 -16.02 4.05 -24.65
CA ARG A 512 -14.90 4.69 -25.35
C ARG A 512 -15.00 6.19 -25.16
N ILE A 513 -13.90 6.81 -24.76
CA ILE A 513 -13.70 8.25 -24.74
C ILE A 513 -12.97 8.64 -26.02
N ASP A 514 -13.51 9.61 -26.72
CA ASP A 514 -12.92 10.20 -27.92
C ASP A 514 -12.37 11.58 -27.56
N PHE A 515 -11.04 11.69 -27.53
CA PHE A 515 -10.38 12.98 -27.38
C PHE A 515 -10.42 13.74 -28.71
N ALA A 516 -10.47 15.06 -28.64
CA ALA A 516 -10.64 15.97 -29.76
C ALA A 516 -9.75 17.20 -29.56
N ALA A 517 -9.59 18.02 -30.59
CA ALA A 517 -8.68 19.17 -30.57
C ALA A 517 -9.01 20.22 -29.46
N ASN A 518 -10.19 20.16 -28.86
CA ASN A 518 -10.60 20.97 -27.72
C ASN A 518 -11.25 20.07 -26.66
N SER A 519 -10.89 20.26 -25.38
CA SER A 519 -11.44 19.47 -24.27
C SER A 519 -12.95 19.58 -24.09
N ALA A 520 -13.56 20.71 -24.50
CA ALA A 520 -15.00 20.88 -24.52
C ALA A 520 -15.71 20.00 -25.57
N GLN A 521 -14.96 19.42 -26.53
CA GLN A 521 -15.47 18.53 -27.56
C GLN A 521 -15.18 17.05 -27.26
N TRP A 522 -14.53 16.75 -26.14
CA TRP A 522 -14.31 15.37 -25.74
C TRP A 522 -15.65 14.72 -25.40
N VAL A 523 -15.85 13.49 -25.87
CA VAL A 523 -17.10 12.75 -25.67
C VAL A 523 -16.82 11.33 -25.21
N MET A 524 -17.77 10.74 -24.46
CA MET A 524 -17.74 9.34 -24.10
C MET A 524 -18.99 8.63 -24.60
N ASN A 525 -18.79 7.50 -25.28
CA ASN A 525 -19.85 6.68 -25.84
C ASN A 525 -19.82 5.28 -25.22
N ARG A 526 -20.98 4.73 -24.87
CA ARG A 526 -21.09 3.31 -24.51
C ARG A 526 -21.05 2.48 -25.80
N ILE A 527 -20.02 1.64 -25.94
CA ILE A 527 -19.75 0.88 -27.17
C ILE A 527 -20.15 -0.60 -27.08
N ALA A 528 -20.26 -1.14 -25.87
CA ALA A 528 -20.74 -2.49 -25.62
C ALA A 528 -21.34 -2.61 -24.21
N TYR A 529 -22.18 -3.63 -24.00
CA TYR A 529 -22.72 -3.96 -22.69
C TYR A 529 -23.08 -5.44 -22.63
N THR A 530 -23.07 -6.01 -21.41
CA THR A 530 -23.56 -7.37 -21.16
C THR A 530 -25.06 -7.35 -20.90
N ASN A 531 -25.80 -8.28 -21.50
CA ASN A 531 -27.21 -8.47 -21.20
C ASN A 531 -27.38 -9.34 -19.92
N GLY A 532 -28.31 -9.00 -19.03
CA GLY A 532 -28.69 -9.85 -17.88
C GLY A 532 -28.21 -9.48 -16.46
N SER A 533 -27.58 -8.31 -16.26
CA SER A 533 -27.03 -7.86 -14.95
C SER A 533 -25.97 -8.80 -14.32
N GLY A 534 -25.16 -8.29 -13.39
CA GLY A 534 -24.29 -9.12 -12.55
C GLY A 534 -22.90 -9.48 -13.06
N ARG A 535 -22.46 -8.98 -14.23
CA ARG A 535 -21.06 -9.13 -14.68
C ARG A 535 -20.27 -7.86 -14.37
N LYS A 536 -19.40 -7.93 -13.35
CA LYS A 536 -18.52 -6.81 -12.98
C LYS A 536 -17.25 -6.88 -13.82
N PHE A 537 -16.86 -5.76 -14.43
CA PHE A 537 -15.51 -5.59 -14.93
C PHE A 537 -14.67 -4.86 -13.89
N LEU A 538 -13.62 -5.53 -13.41
CA LEU A 538 -12.69 -4.99 -12.40
C LEU A 538 -11.25 -4.84 -12.94
N PHE A 539 -11.02 -5.25 -14.19
CA PHE A 539 -9.72 -5.19 -14.83
C PHE A 539 -9.78 -4.31 -16.08
N ALA A 540 -8.65 -3.68 -16.39
CA ALA A 540 -8.51 -2.81 -17.54
C ALA A 540 -8.79 -3.56 -18.85
N PRO A 541 -9.45 -2.93 -19.83
CA PRO A 541 -9.47 -3.44 -21.19
C PRO A 541 -8.05 -3.53 -21.76
N SER A 542 -7.74 -4.58 -22.50
CA SER A 542 -6.52 -4.68 -23.31
C SER A 542 -6.81 -4.20 -24.73
N LEU A 543 -5.96 -3.31 -25.25
CA LEU A 543 -6.17 -2.64 -26.52
C LEU A 543 -5.09 -3.03 -27.54
N LEU A 544 -5.49 -3.25 -28.79
CA LEU A 544 -4.58 -3.45 -29.91
C LEU A 544 -5.07 -2.63 -31.11
N ALA A 545 -4.23 -1.72 -31.59
CA ALA A 545 -4.48 -0.97 -32.82
C ALA A 545 -4.51 -1.93 -34.02
N ALA A 546 -5.47 -1.72 -34.91
CA ALA A 546 -5.69 -2.50 -36.12
C ALA A 546 -5.82 -1.61 -37.37
N PRO A 547 -5.57 -2.15 -38.58
CA PRO A 547 -5.69 -1.39 -39.81
C PRO A 547 -7.08 -0.72 -39.97
N GLY A 548 -7.11 0.43 -40.64
CA GLY A 548 -8.36 1.15 -40.90
C GLY A 548 -8.91 1.92 -39.69
N ASN A 549 -8.03 2.40 -38.80
CA ASN A 549 -8.40 3.15 -37.60
C ASN A 549 -9.31 2.36 -36.64
N GLN A 550 -9.06 1.04 -36.54
CA GLN A 550 -9.80 0.13 -35.68
C GLN A 550 -9.00 -0.20 -34.42
N VAL A 551 -9.69 -0.60 -33.36
CA VAL A 551 -9.09 -1.07 -32.10
C VAL A 551 -9.76 -2.37 -31.70
N TYR A 552 -8.96 -3.42 -31.53
CA TYR A 552 -9.42 -4.62 -30.84
C TYR A 552 -9.41 -4.37 -29.34
N VAL A 553 -10.56 -4.61 -28.70
CA VAL A 553 -10.74 -4.48 -27.26
C VAL A 553 -10.99 -5.85 -26.67
N ALA A 554 -10.08 -6.34 -25.84
CA ALA A 554 -10.26 -7.57 -25.08
C ALA A 554 -10.50 -7.23 -23.61
N ILE A 555 -11.45 -7.90 -22.97
CA ILE A 555 -11.76 -7.68 -21.56
C ILE A 555 -12.16 -8.98 -20.88
N GLY A 556 -11.67 -9.18 -19.66
CA GLY A 556 -12.07 -10.28 -18.78
C GLY A 556 -12.96 -9.76 -17.65
N SER A 557 -13.95 -10.56 -17.26
CA SER A 557 -14.78 -10.33 -16.06
C SER A 557 -14.41 -11.26 -14.94
#